data_AF-A0A657B9G5-F1
#
_entry.id   AF-A0A657B9G5-F1
#
_cell.length_a   1.000
_cell.length_b   1.000
_cell.length_c   1.000
_cell.angle_alpha   90.00
_cell.angle_beta   90.00
_cell.angle_gamma   90.00
#
_symmetry.space_group_name_H-M   'P 1'
#
loop_
_entity.id
_entity.type
_entity.pdbx_description
1 polymer ?
#
loop_
_entity_poly.entity_id
_entity_poly.type
_entity_poly.pdbx_seq_one_letter_code
_entity_poly.pdbx_strand_id
1 'polypeptide(L)'
;MISMKAQAKKTALCVAIASASGIVVAELQPLDEVALNNIRGQAGLTIDIETKHTIGEFEYVDAGSLFIRDMSFGGIDGGFADNLRAKIDISGPNERIQKGFSDYVVWSELGFLDPNEADVAWATAKYKDQSTGEIGEVLGDGDLLIHVSATDFGYFSPDGLTKNTTADYADNLEMMKNSIDFKITQGELGLRSSDGSQETVLTRNLSIEAYLGYLDIMITNDGNGFSQTDEEGEPDGIRLGDSHIAIDVKFRVEDLDVDSTNNATNTFIDRNVTNPYLTLRDMRIHNERGADTLGSFGFASVEQKIAAATDIIPAYSELGAIAGGGPADIKDYGVDGVSIYDINVRWDWDLPHIQFGDTETSIGEVYFTDFVIHGTNLTISAH
;
A
#
# COMPACT_ATOMS: atom_id res chain seq x y z
N MET A 1 6.18 -39.16 67.59
CA MET A 1 5.26 -38.07 67.17
C MET A 1 5.86 -37.04 66.19
N ILE A 2 7.10 -37.18 65.69
CA ILE A 2 7.72 -36.18 64.80
C ILE A 2 7.56 -36.52 63.29
N SER A 3 7.25 -37.76 62.92
CA SER A 3 7.16 -38.19 61.50
C SER A 3 5.88 -37.75 60.77
N MET A 4 4.71 -37.78 61.41
CA MET A 4 3.43 -37.44 60.75
C MET A 4 3.27 -35.94 60.41
N LYS A 5 3.93 -35.03 61.15
CA LYS A 5 3.81 -33.58 60.91
C LYS A 5 4.58 -33.11 59.66
N ALA A 6 5.69 -33.77 59.33
CA ALA A 6 6.48 -33.44 58.15
C ALA A 6 5.84 -33.98 56.86
N GLN A 7 5.22 -35.16 56.92
CA GLN A 7 4.52 -35.78 55.79
C GLN A 7 3.24 -35.02 55.45
N ALA A 8 2.46 -34.59 56.45
CA ALA A 8 1.27 -33.76 56.25
C ALA A 8 1.57 -32.40 55.57
N LYS A 9 2.72 -31.77 55.87
CA LYS A 9 3.13 -30.51 55.23
C LYS A 9 3.53 -30.68 53.76
N LYS A 10 4.17 -31.79 53.39
CA LYS A 10 4.55 -32.06 51.99
C LYS A 10 3.34 -32.42 51.14
N THR A 11 2.39 -33.19 51.66
CA THR A 11 1.14 -33.51 50.94
C THR A 11 0.23 -32.28 50.80
N ALA A 12 0.19 -31.39 51.79
CA ALA A 12 -0.57 -30.14 51.71
C ALA A 12 0.00 -29.16 50.66
N LEU A 13 1.33 -29.11 50.50
CA LEU A 13 1.97 -28.28 49.48
C LEU A 13 1.73 -28.82 48.05
N CYS A 14 1.77 -30.14 47.86
CA CYS A 14 1.46 -30.75 46.55
C CYS A 14 -0.01 -30.58 46.15
N VAL A 15 -0.95 -30.59 47.10
CA VAL A 15 -2.38 -30.30 46.83
C VAL A 15 -2.57 -28.81 46.49
N ALA A 16 -1.84 -27.90 47.14
CA ALA A 16 -1.91 -26.47 46.84
C ALA A 16 -1.34 -26.11 45.45
N ILE A 17 -0.29 -26.80 44.99
CA ILE A 17 0.31 -26.61 43.66
C ILE A 17 -0.57 -27.24 42.57
N ALA A 18 -1.22 -28.38 42.84
CA ALA A 18 -2.17 -29.01 41.91
C ALA A 18 -3.49 -28.23 41.78
N SER A 19 -3.88 -27.43 42.78
CA SER A 19 -5.03 -26.53 42.69
C SER A 19 -4.73 -25.18 42.04
N ALA A 20 -3.45 -24.90 41.75
CA ALA A 20 -2.99 -23.62 41.17
C ALA A 20 -2.56 -23.75 39.70
N SER A 21 -2.82 -24.88 39.04
CA SER A 21 -2.77 -24.96 37.58
C SER A 21 -3.98 -24.21 37.02
N GLY A 22 -3.86 -22.89 36.91
CA GLY A 22 -4.76 -22.06 36.14
C GLY A 22 -4.79 -22.59 34.72
N ILE A 23 -5.96 -23.05 34.29
CA ILE A 23 -6.21 -23.29 32.87
C ILE A 23 -6.23 -21.90 32.26
N VAL A 24 -5.17 -21.52 31.54
CA VAL A 24 -5.22 -20.40 30.61
C VAL A 24 -6.10 -20.88 29.46
N VAL A 25 -7.41 -20.69 29.60
CA VAL A 25 -8.33 -20.74 28.48
C VAL A 25 -8.30 -19.35 27.89
N ALA A 26 -7.84 -19.21 26.66
CA ALA A 26 -8.20 -18.05 25.84
C ALA A 26 -9.69 -18.16 25.53
N GLU A 27 -10.52 -17.86 26.52
CA GLU A 27 -11.97 -17.76 26.36
C GLU A 27 -12.23 -16.37 25.79
N LEU A 28 -12.91 -16.30 24.65
CA LEU A 28 -13.37 -15.04 24.08
C LEU A 28 -14.26 -14.37 25.14
N GLN A 29 -13.77 -13.31 25.78
CA GLN A 29 -14.59 -12.52 26.69
C GLN A 29 -15.52 -11.63 25.86
N PRO A 30 -16.85 -11.85 25.91
CA PRO A 30 -17.78 -10.88 25.36
C PRO A 30 -17.66 -9.60 26.20
N LEU A 31 -17.26 -8.52 25.56
CA LEU A 31 -17.18 -7.21 26.20
C LEU A 31 -18.59 -6.66 26.38
N ASP A 32 -18.94 -6.27 27.60
CA ASP A 32 -20.18 -5.53 27.88
C ASP A 32 -20.11 -4.12 27.26
N GLU A 33 -21.25 -3.51 26.99
CA GLU A 33 -21.40 -2.24 26.30
C GLU A 33 -20.66 -1.08 27.02
N VAL A 34 -20.50 -1.21 28.34
CA VAL A 34 -19.69 -0.30 29.18
C VAL A 34 -18.18 -0.49 28.95
N ALA A 35 -17.73 -1.72 28.73
CA ALA A 35 -16.34 -2.00 28.36
C ALA A 35 -16.06 -1.57 26.91
N LEU A 36 -17.02 -1.80 25.99
CA LEU A 36 -16.97 -1.29 24.62
C LEU A 36 -17.01 0.25 24.55
N ASN A 37 -17.65 0.94 25.51
CA ASN A 37 -17.63 2.40 25.60
C ASN A 37 -16.22 2.96 25.90
N ASN A 38 -15.37 2.20 26.62
CA ASN A 38 -13.97 2.54 26.84
C ASN A 38 -13.07 2.18 25.64
N ILE A 39 -13.55 1.34 24.72
CA ILE A 39 -12.96 1.06 23.39
C ILE A 39 -13.69 1.91 22.32
N ARG A 40 -14.20 3.09 22.69
CA ARG A 40 -14.47 4.13 21.71
C ARG A 40 -13.11 4.77 21.45
N GLY A 41 -12.59 4.64 20.24
CA GLY A 41 -11.24 5.06 19.81
C GLY A 41 -10.97 6.56 19.98
N GLN A 42 -10.97 7.07 21.21
CA GLN A 42 -10.56 8.43 21.57
C GLN A 42 -9.03 8.59 21.56
N ALA A 43 -8.27 7.50 21.33
CA ALA A 43 -6.81 7.49 21.31
C ALA A 43 -6.26 6.71 20.10
N GLY A 44 -7.02 6.61 19.02
CA GLY A 44 -6.68 5.78 17.86
C GLY A 44 -6.62 4.27 18.14
N LEU A 45 -6.31 3.51 17.09
CA LEU A 45 -6.07 2.06 17.09
C LEU A 45 -4.71 1.79 16.43
N THR A 46 -3.85 1.04 17.11
CA THR A 46 -2.59 0.55 16.53
C THR A 46 -2.69 -0.93 16.25
N ILE A 47 -2.34 -1.34 15.03
CA ILE A 47 -2.35 -2.73 14.59
C ILE A 47 -0.95 -3.08 14.09
N ASP A 48 -0.32 -4.07 14.72
CA ASP A 48 0.91 -4.69 14.22
C ASP A 48 0.54 -5.84 13.27
N ILE A 49 1.14 -5.84 12.09
CA ILE A 49 0.84 -6.76 11.01
C ILE A 49 2.10 -7.58 10.72
N GLU A 50 1.97 -8.89 10.90
CA GLU A 50 2.94 -9.89 10.47
C GLU A 50 2.16 -10.96 9.72
N THR A 51 2.45 -11.14 8.43
CA THR A 51 1.61 -12.00 7.61
C THR A 51 2.32 -12.73 6.48
N LYS A 52 1.80 -13.92 6.16
CA LYS A 52 2.21 -14.74 5.03
C LYS A 52 1.01 -15.51 4.53
N HIS A 53 0.73 -15.39 3.23
CA HIS A 53 -0.44 -15.99 2.62
C HIS A 53 -0.09 -16.62 1.28
N THR A 54 -0.80 -17.70 0.96
CA THR A 54 -0.71 -18.39 -0.33
C THR A 54 -2.12 -18.66 -0.83
N ILE A 55 -2.38 -18.36 -2.10
CA ILE A 55 -3.64 -18.65 -2.77
C ILE A 55 -3.32 -19.59 -3.93
N GLY A 56 -3.99 -20.74 -3.98
CA GLY A 56 -3.76 -21.75 -5.01
C GLY A 56 -4.24 -21.30 -6.39
N GLU A 57 -5.49 -20.84 -6.49
CA GLU A 57 -6.05 -20.31 -7.73
C GLU A 57 -7.13 -19.25 -7.42
N PHE A 58 -7.09 -18.15 -8.15
CA PHE A 58 -8.21 -17.23 -8.34
C PHE A 58 -8.69 -17.36 -9.78
N GLU A 59 -9.99 -17.61 -9.99
CA GLU A 59 -10.59 -17.73 -11.33
C GLU A 59 -11.82 -16.84 -11.44
N TYR A 60 -11.80 -15.91 -12.39
CA TYR A 60 -12.96 -15.14 -12.79
C TYR A 60 -13.59 -15.78 -14.03
N VAL A 61 -14.88 -16.13 -13.96
CA VAL A 61 -15.59 -16.86 -15.01
C VAL A 61 -16.65 -15.98 -15.68
N ASP A 62 -16.46 -15.70 -16.97
CA ASP A 62 -17.44 -15.08 -17.86
C ASP A 62 -17.19 -15.51 -19.32
N ALA A 63 -18.10 -16.32 -19.88
CA ALA A 63 -18.00 -16.89 -21.24
C ALA A 63 -16.60 -17.44 -21.60
N GLY A 64 -15.92 -18.04 -20.62
CA GLY A 64 -14.47 -18.24 -20.56
C GLY A 64 -14.02 -17.94 -19.13
N SER A 65 -12.72 -17.97 -18.86
CA SER A 65 -12.21 -17.49 -17.58
C SER A 65 -10.81 -16.90 -17.65
N LEU A 66 -10.54 -15.97 -16.73
CA LEU A 66 -9.21 -15.47 -16.39
C LEU A 66 -8.79 -16.15 -15.09
N PHE A 67 -7.65 -16.82 -15.08
CA PHE A 67 -7.11 -17.48 -13.89
C PHE A 67 -5.77 -16.89 -13.49
N ILE A 68 -5.52 -16.92 -12.18
CA ILE A 68 -4.24 -16.60 -11.54
C ILE A 68 -3.90 -17.75 -10.58
N ARG A 69 -2.72 -18.34 -10.70
CA ARG A 69 -2.30 -19.50 -9.91
C ARG A 69 -1.07 -19.22 -9.07
N ASP A 70 -0.97 -19.98 -7.98
CA ASP A 70 0.18 -20.04 -7.10
C ASP A 70 0.62 -18.65 -6.64
N MET A 71 -0.35 -17.87 -6.16
CA MET A 71 -0.06 -16.55 -5.61
C MET A 71 0.51 -16.71 -4.20
N SER A 72 1.56 -15.97 -3.89
CA SER A 72 2.07 -15.86 -2.54
C SER A 72 2.41 -14.42 -2.16
N PHE A 73 2.23 -14.12 -0.88
CA PHE A 73 2.63 -12.89 -0.23
C PHE A 73 3.35 -13.24 1.07
N GLY A 74 4.51 -12.66 1.31
CA GLY A 74 5.32 -12.86 2.52
C GLY A 74 6.50 -11.90 2.54
N GLY A 75 7.48 -12.15 3.40
CA GLY A 75 8.72 -11.36 3.45
C GLY A 75 9.69 -11.77 2.35
N ILE A 76 10.72 -10.96 2.13
CA ILE A 76 11.86 -11.37 1.31
C ILE A 76 12.50 -12.61 1.98
N ASP A 77 13.16 -13.47 1.19
CA ASP A 77 13.72 -14.76 1.65
C ASP A 77 12.70 -15.80 2.17
N GLY A 78 11.40 -15.54 2.01
CA GLY A 78 10.33 -16.48 2.34
C GLY A 78 9.88 -16.42 3.80
N GLY A 79 10.20 -15.35 4.53
CA GLY A 79 9.67 -15.03 5.85
C GLY A 79 8.20 -14.56 5.83
N PHE A 80 7.75 -14.01 6.96
CA PHE A 80 6.53 -13.21 7.01
C PHE A 80 6.84 -11.80 6.47
N ALA A 81 5.87 -11.15 5.82
CA ALA A 81 5.91 -9.71 5.63
C ALA A 81 5.64 -9.11 7.00
N ASP A 82 6.67 -8.57 7.63
CA ASP A 82 6.66 -8.10 9.00
C ASP A 82 7.08 -6.64 9.09
N ASN A 83 7.21 -6.14 10.33
CA ASN A 83 7.47 -4.75 10.63
C ASN A 83 6.40 -3.75 10.14
N LEU A 84 5.21 -4.18 9.73
CA LEU A 84 4.11 -3.27 9.38
C LEU A 84 3.34 -2.85 10.63
N ARG A 85 3.17 -1.53 10.83
CA ARG A 85 2.27 -0.94 11.83
C ARG A 85 1.25 -0.05 11.15
N ALA A 86 -0.03 -0.35 11.32
CA ALA A 86 -1.11 0.56 10.96
C ALA A 86 -1.58 1.35 12.20
N LYS A 87 -1.47 2.68 12.14
CA LYS A 87 -2.07 3.62 13.09
C LYS A 87 -3.35 4.16 12.46
N ILE A 88 -4.48 3.89 13.09
CA ILE A 88 -5.81 4.29 12.64
C ILE A 88 -6.32 5.33 13.63
N ASP A 89 -6.52 6.56 13.19
CA ASP A 89 -6.96 7.63 14.08
C ASP A 89 -7.92 8.60 13.41
N ILE A 90 -8.78 9.22 14.21
CA ILE A 90 -9.70 10.26 13.76
C ILE A 90 -9.17 11.58 14.26
N SER A 91 -8.81 12.47 13.34
CA SER A 91 -8.26 13.77 13.67
C SER A 91 -9.26 14.69 14.36
N GLY A 92 -8.79 15.32 15.43
CA GLY A 92 -9.47 16.40 16.11
C GLY A 92 -9.08 17.79 15.57
N PRO A 93 -9.70 18.85 16.11
CA PRO A 93 -9.49 20.21 15.62
C PRO A 93 -8.07 20.70 15.92
N ASN A 94 -7.30 21.00 14.87
CA ASN A 94 -5.88 21.41 14.93
C ASN A 94 -4.93 20.36 15.51
N GLU A 95 -5.32 19.09 15.53
CA GLU A 95 -4.44 18.00 15.91
C GLU A 95 -3.45 17.71 14.77
N ARG A 96 -2.17 17.48 15.11
CA ARG A 96 -1.19 16.98 14.15
C ARG A 96 -1.07 15.47 14.30
N ILE A 97 -1.31 14.75 13.21
CA ILE A 97 -1.18 13.29 13.18
C ILE A 97 0.02 12.90 12.32
N GLN A 98 0.71 11.85 12.72
CA GLN A 98 1.80 11.27 11.94
C GLN A 98 1.26 10.73 10.61
N LYS A 99 1.86 11.21 9.52
CA LYS A 99 1.54 10.88 8.14
C LYS A 99 2.83 10.88 7.30
N GLY A 100 2.86 10.12 6.21
CA GLY A 100 3.99 10.06 5.28
C GLY A 100 5.33 9.81 5.96
N PHE A 101 6.36 10.56 5.58
CA PHE A 101 7.70 10.45 6.19
C PHE A 101 7.85 11.18 7.54
N SER A 102 6.76 11.52 8.24
CA SER A 102 6.85 12.15 9.57
C SER A 102 7.62 11.30 10.59
N ASP A 103 7.58 9.97 10.47
CA ASP A 103 8.38 9.07 11.33
C ASP A 103 9.89 9.29 11.13
N TYR A 104 10.35 9.59 9.91
CA TYR A 104 11.77 9.89 9.64
C TYR A 104 12.21 11.18 10.36
N VAL A 105 11.32 12.16 10.47
CA VAL A 105 11.56 13.38 11.24
C VAL A 105 11.70 13.06 12.72
N VAL A 106 10.85 12.20 13.28
CA VAL A 106 10.96 11.76 14.68
C VAL A 106 12.34 11.14 14.93
N TRP A 107 12.79 10.25 14.05
CA TRP A 107 14.10 9.60 14.18
C TRP A 107 15.27 10.56 13.99
N SER A 108 15.14 11.55 13.09
CA SER A 108 16.13 12.61 12.95
C SER A 108 16.26 13.45 14.23
N GLU A 109 15.14 13.83 14.86
CA GLU A 109 15.14 14.61 16.13
C GLU A 109 15.70 13.80 17.31
N LEU A 110 15.54 12.48 17.30
CA LEU A 110 16.21 11.57 18.23
C LEU A 110 17.71 11.39 17.93
N GLY A 111 18.20 11.98 16.84
CA GLY A 111 19.60 12.00 16.44
C GLY A 111 20.04 10.81 15.60
N PHE A 112 19.13 10.01 15.04
CA PHE A 112 19.44 8.82 14.22
C PHE A 112 19.77 9.13 12.78
N LEU A 113 19.23 10.21 12.24
CA LEU A 113 19.46 10.63 10.87
C LEU A 113 20.21 11.95 10.83
N ASP A 114 20.98 12.17 9.76
CA ASP A 114 21.63 13.47 9.53
C ASP A 114 20.55 14.51 9.17
N PRO A 115 20.34 15.57 9.98
CA PRO A 115 19.38 16.62 9.66
C PRO A 115 19.77 17.45 8.43
N ASN A 116 21.01 17.31 7.92
CA ASN A 116 21.48 17.98 6.70
C ASN A 116 21.36 17.11 5.44
N GLU A 117 20.97 15.84 5.59
CA GLU A 117 20.57 15.02 4.45
C GLU A 117 19.35 15.67 3.78
N ALA A 118 19.33 15.71 2.44
CA ALA A 118 18.40 16.56 1.69
C ALA A 118 16.93 16.13 1.89
N ASP A 119 16.67 14.83 1.87
CA ASP A 119 15.32 14.28 2.06
C ASP A 119 14.86 14.40 3.52
N VAL A 120 15.76 14.20 4.49
CA VAL A 120 15.48 14.41 5.93
C VAL A 120 15.19 15.88 6.21
N ALA A 121 15.96 16.80 5.64
CA ALA A 121 15.75 18.22 5.76
C ALA A 121 14.40 18.64 5.14
N TRP A 122 14.07 18.09 3.97
CA TRP A 122 12.78 18.29 3.33
C TRP A 122 11.63 17.76 4.18
N ALA A 123 11.73 16.54 4.70
CA ALA A 123 10.71 15.92 5.54
C ALA A 123 10.50 16.74 6.83
N THR A 124 11.58 17.22 7.43
CA THR A 124 11.53 18.10 8.60
C THR A 124 10.81 19.40 8.28
N ALA A 125 11.08 20.02 7.12
CA ALA A 125 10.38 21.23 6.70
C ALA A 125 8.88 20.98 6.42
N LYS A 126 8.51 19.80 5.90
CA LYS A 126 7.13 19.43 5.59
C LYS A 126 6.31 19.06 6.83
N TYR A 127 6.86 18.20 7.70
CA TYR A 127 6.09 17.56 8.77
C TYR A 127 6.33 18.16 10.16
N LYS A 128 7.35 18.99 10.38
CA LYS A 128 7.59 19.60 11.71
C LYS A 128 7.05 21.02 11.77
N ASP A 129 6.16 21.29 12.72
CA ASP A 129 5.78 22.66 13.04
C ASP A 129 6.94 23.37 13.76
N GLN A 130 7.43 24.46 13.17
CA GLN A 130 8.59 25.18 13.69
C GLN A 130 8.28 25.99 14.96
N SER A 131 6.99 26.18 15.29
CA SER A 131 6.57 26.98 16.45
C SER A 131 6.30 26.12 17.69
N THR A 132 5.63 24.98 17.52
CA THR A 132 5.29 24.05 18.60
C THR A 132 6.31 22.92 18.73
N GLY A 133 7.04 22.59 17.65
CA GLY A 133 7.92 21.43 17.57
C GLY A 133 7.19 20.11 17.36
N GLU A 134 5.86 20.14 17.20
CA GLU A 134 5.06 18.96 16.93
C GLU A 134 5.31 18.43 15.52
N ILE A 135 5.28 17.10 15.37
CA ILE A 135 5.59 16.40 14.14
C ILE A 135 4.32 15.71 13.63
N GLY A 136 4.01 15.90 12.35
CA GLY A 136 2.80 15.41 11.70
C GLY A 136 2.14 16.50 10.84
N GLU A 137 0.97 16.20 10.32
CA GLU A 137 0.17 17.11 9.51
C GLU A 137 -1.18 17.37 10.19
N VAL A 138 -1.69 18.60 10.08
CA VAL A 138 -3.04 18.94 10.54
C VAL A 138 -4.02 18.50 9.46
N LEU A 139 -4.96 17.64 9.82
CA LEU A 139 -6.04 17.17 8.93
C LEU A 139 -7.35 17.91 9.23
N GLY A 140 -8.39 17.65 8.42
CA GLY A 140 -9.74 18.17 8.66
C GLY A 140 -10.36 17.56 9.92
N ASP A 141 -11.09 18.35 10.72
CA ASP A 141 -11.73 17.83 11.93
C ASP A 141 -12.73 16.71 11.60
N GLY A 142 -12.51 15.52 12.18
CA GLY A 142 -13.30 14.33 11.92
C GLY A 142 -12.81 13.46 10.76
N ASP A 143 -11.67 13.78 10.14
CA ASP A 143 -11.06 12.94 9.11
C ASP A 143 -10.41 11.71 9.73
N LEU A 144 -10.57 10.55 9.07
CA LEU A 144 -9.89 9.32 9.46
C LEU A 144 -8.58 9.20 8.69
N LEU A 145 -7.49 8.94 9.40
CA LEU A 145 -6.21 8.56 8.82
C LEU A 145 -5.86 7.12 9.21
N ILE A 146 -5.48 6.33 8.21
CA ILE A 146 -4.78 5.06 8.37
C ILE A 146 -3.37 5.29 7.87
N HIS A 147 -2.41 5.41 8.78
CA HIS A 147 -0.99 5.55 8.48
C HIS A 147 -0.29 4.21 8.72
N VAL A 148 0.25 3.63 7.65
CA VAL A 148 1.02 2.40 7.70
C VAL A 148 2.50 2.72 7.54
N SER A 149 3.30 2.40 8.56
CA SER A 149 4.74 2.59 8.59
C SER A 149 5.43 1.49 9.40
N ALA A 150 6.75 1.54 9.51
CA ALA A 150 7.49 0.46 10.16
C ALA A 150 7.29 0.45 11.70
N THR A 151 7.22 -0.73 12.30
CA THR A 151 7.23 -0.92 13.76
C THR A 151 8.62 -0.71 14.35
N ASP A 152 9.65 -1.18 13.63
CA ASP A 152 11.06 -1.18 14.00
C ASP A 152 11.91 -0.95 12.74
N PHE A 153 12.98 -0.19 12.91
CA PHE A 153 13.96 0.12 11.87
C PHE A 153 15.30 -0.60 12.14
N GLY A 154 15.32 -1.58 13.06
CA GLY A 154 16.48 -2.37 13.42
C GLY A 154 17.38 -1.72 14.49
N TYR A 155 16.90 -0.70 15.19
CA TYR A 155 17.67 0.01 16.22
C TYR A 155 17.48 -0.53 17.63
N PHE A 156 16.50 -1.39 17.83
CA PHE A 156 16.23 -2.02 19.13
C PHE A 156 16.82 -3.42 19.19
N SER A 157 17.67 -3.64 20.18
CA SER A 157 18.04 -4.98 20.61
C SER A 157 17.33 -5.29 21.95
N PRO A 158 17.19 -6.57 22.34
CA PRO A 158 16.70 -6.93 23.67
C PRO A 158 17.49 -6.27 24.82
N ASP A 159 18.73 -5.86 24.56
CA ASP A 159 19.64 -5.22 25.53
C ASP A 159 19.56 -3.68 25.53
N GLY A 160 18.69 -3.10 24.68
CA GLY A 160 18.44 -1.66 24.58
C GLY A 160 18.66 -1.10 23.17
N LEU A 161 18.56 0.22 23.08
CA LEU A 161 18.79 0.98 21.84
C LEU A 161 20.27 0.89 21.45
N THR A 162 20.53 0.54 20.19
CA THR A 162 21.90 0.50 19.65
C THR A 162 22.53 1.87 19.79
N LYS A 163 23.79 1.91 20.25
CA LYS A 163 24.54 3.17 20.33
C LYS A 163 24.64 3.76 18.93
N ASN A 164 24.14 4.96 18.77
CA ASN A 164 24.13 5.67 17.52
C ASN A 164 25.10 6.87 17.57
N THR A 165 25.84 7.06 16.48
CA THR A 165 26.80 8.14 16.27
C THR A 165 26.59 8.76 14.89
N THR A 166 27.20 9.92 14.64
CA THR A 166 27.13 10.57 13.32
C THR A 166 27.75 9.73 12.19
N ALA A 167 28.58 8.73 12.52
CA ALA A 167 29.14 7.82 11.53
C ALA A 167 28.10 6.81 11.03
N ASP A 168 27.03 6.59 11.78
CA ASP A 168 26.01 5.57 11.52
C ASP A 168 24.83 6.13 10.71
N TYR A 169 24.79 7.45 10.44
CA TYR A 169 23.64 8.12 9.80
C TYR A 169 23.25 7.55 8.44
N ALA A 170 24.24 7.21 7.60
CA ALA A 170 23.97 6.63 6.28
C ALA A 170 23.40 5.21 6.40
N ASP A 171 24.01 4.38 7.26
CA ASP A 171 23.55 3.02 7.50
C ASP A 171 22.15 3.01 8.14
N ASN A 172 21.90 3.93 9.07
CA ASN A 172 20.60 4.13 9.68
C ASN A 172 19.55 4.45 8.61
N LEU A 173 19.80 5.43 7.74
CA LEU A 173 18.84 5.79 6.69
C LEU A 173 18.51 4.60 5.78
N GLU A 174 19.51 3.81 5.40
CA GLU A 174 19.30 2.62 4.57
C GLU A 174 18.49 1.54 5.31
N MET A 175 18.77 1.33 6.60
CA MET A 175 17.95 0.44 7.45
C MET A 175 16.50 0.94 7.53
N MET A 176 16.26 2.26 7.58
CA MET A 176 14.91 2.79 7.57
C MET A 176 14.19 2.52 6.26
N LYS A 177 14.88 2.70 5.14
CA LYS A 177 14.34 2.45 3.81
C LYS A 177 13.99 0.97 3.57
N ASN A 178 14.72 0.07 4.23
CA ASN A 178 14.56 -1.39 4.07
C ASN A 178 13.78 -2.05 5.21
N SER A 179 13.09 -1.27 6.04
CA SER A 179 12.49 -1.75 7.29
C SER A 179 11.26 -2.62 7.09
N ILE A 180 10.44 -2.31 6.07
CA ILE A 180 9.31 -3.12 5.66
C ILE A 180 9.65 -3.75 4.33
N ASP A 181 9.81 -5.05 4.31
CA ASP A 181 10.07 -5.84 3.12
C ASP A 181 8.92 -6.80 2.82
N PHE A 182 8.63 -7.00 1.55
CA PHE A 182 7.67 -7.98 1.12
C PHE A 182 8.00 -8.55 -0.25
N LYS A 183 7.56 -9.78 -0.45
CA LYS A 183 7.67 -10.52 -1.68
C LYS A 183 6.29 -10.96 -2.14
N ILE A 184 5.99 -10.66 -3.40
CA ILE A 184 4.81 -11.16 -4.11
C ILE A 184 5.29 -12.14 -5.17
N THR A 185 4.68 -13.31 -5.23
CA THR A 185 4.89 -14.23 -6.35
C THR A 185 3.57 -14.63 -6.99
N GLN A 186 3.61 -14.91 -8.28
CA GLN A 186 2.50 -15.48 -9.04
C GLN A 186 3.04 -16.52 -10.02
N GLY A 187 2.57 -17.76 -9.91
CA GLY A 187 3.00 -18.85 -10.78
C GLY A 187 2.54 -18.66 -12.21
N GLU A 188 1.24 -18.44 -12.43
CA GLU A 188 0.66 -18.28 -13.78
C GLU A 188 -0.50 -17.28 -13.79
N LEU A 189 -0.58 -16.46 -14.85
CA LEU A 189 -1.74 -15.66 -15.22
C LEU A 189 -2.17 -16.12 -16.61
N GLY A 190 -3.43 -16.49 -16.80
CA GLY A 190 -3.86 -17.04 -18.08
C GLY A 190 -5.36 -16.96 -18.33
N LEU A 191 -5.73 -17.31 -19.55
CA LEU A 191 -7.10 -17.41 -20.03
C LEU A 191 -7.46 -18.88 -20.22
N ARG A 192 -8.70 -19.25 -19.91
CA ARG A 192 -9.23 -20.60 -20.14
C ARG A 192 -10.52 -20.49 -20.97
N SER A 193 -10.69 -21.42 -21.90
CA SER A 193 -11.89 -21.46 -22.75
C SER A 193 -13.13 -21.77 -21.92
N SER A 194 -14.31 -21.36 -22.42
CA SER A 194 -15.59 -21.56 -21.71
C SER A 194 -15.92 -23.03 -21.41
N ASP A 195 -15.34 -23.96 -22.18
CA ASP A 195 -15.48 -25.41 -22.01
C ASP A 195 -14.32 -26.04 -21.21
N GLY A 196 -13.36 -25.24 -20.77
CA GLY A 196 -12.15 -25.68 -20.06
C GLY A 196 -11.17 -26.51 -20.90
N SER A 197 -11.40 -26.65 -22.21
CA SER A 197 -10.59 -27.51 -23.09
C SER A 197 -9.22 -26.94 -23.44
N GLN A 198 -9.07 -25.61 -23.35
CA GLN A 198 -7.85 -24.90 -23.72
C GLN A 198 -7.51 -23.85 -22.66
N GLU A 199 -6.22 -23.73 -22.35
CA GLU A 199 -5.67 -22.68 -21.51
C GLU A 199 -4.55 -21.96 -22.25
N THR A 200 -4.53 -20.63 -22.17
CA THR A 200 -3.44 -19.78 -22.64
C THR A 200 -2.80 -19.07 -21.45
N VAL A 201 -1.55 -19.39 -21.14
CA VAL A 201 -0.82 -18.69 -20.07
C VAL A 201 -0.12 -17.47 -20.66
N LEU A 202 -0.40 -16.28 -20.11
CA LEU A 202 0.11 -14.97 -20.56
C LEU A 202 1.43 -14.60 -19.87
N THR A 203 1.49 -14.79 -18.55
CA THR A 203 2.70 -14.57 -17.73
C THR A 203 2.90 -15.71 -16.75
N ARG A 204 4.16 -15.97 -16.40
CA ARG A 204 4.58 -16.99 -15.45
C ARG A 204 5.73 -16.49 -14.59
N ASN A 205 5.90 -17.14 -13.45
CA ASN A 205 7.02 -16.91 -12.56
C ASN A 205 7.21 -15.44 -12.20
N LEU A 206 6.11 -14.70 -12.06
CA LEU A 206 6.20 -13.31 -11.59
C LEU A 206 6.70 -13.36 -10.15
N SER A 207 7.79 -12.65 -9.87
CA SER A 207 8.36 -12.47 -8.55
C SER A 207 8.68 -10.99 -8.40
N ILE A 208 8.22 -10.39 -7.31
CA ILE A 208 8.46 -8.98 -6.98
C ILE A 208 8.97 -8.93 -5.55
N GLU A 209 10.16 -8.39 -5.36
CA GLU A 209 10.73 -8.06 -4.06
C GLU A 209 10.74 -6.55 -3.89
N ALA A 210 10.08 -6.07 -2.84
CA ALA A 210 9.83 -4.66 -2.66
C ALA A 210 9.87 -4.25 -1.19
N TYR A 211 10.09 -2.96 -1.00
CA TYR A 211 10.08 -2.26 0.27
C TYR A 211 8.96 -1.23 0.31
N LEU A 212 8.31 -1.10 1.46
CA LEU A 212 7.32 -0.05 1.70
C LEU A 212 7.95 1.08 2.49
N GLY A 213 7.88 2.31 1.97
CA GLY A 213 8.22 3.51 2.73
C GLY A 213 7.10 3.88 3.70
N TYR A 214 5.90 4.08 3.16
CA TYR A 214 4.66 4.20 3.93
C TYR A 214 3.44 3.96 3.02
N LEU A 215 2.28 3.72 3.64
CA LEU A 215 0.97 3.80 3.00
C LEU A 215 0.05 4.64 3.88
N ASP A 216 -0.47 5.72 3.33
CA ASP A 216 -1.51 6.54 3.94
C ASP A 216 -2.82 6.36 3.21
N ILE A 217 -3.86 6.05 3.96
CA ILE A 217 -5.26 6.11 3.50
C ILE A 217 -5.95 7.14 4.36
N MET A 218 -6.35 8.25 3.75
CA MET A 218 -7.07 9.32 4.41
C MET A 218 -8.51 9.32 3.91
N ILE A 219 -9.47 9.37 4.82
CA ILE A 219 -10.88 9.52 4.49
C ILE A 219 -11.30 10.88 5.03
N THR A 220 -11.47 11.82 4.12
CA THR A 220 -11.92 13.16 4.43
C THR A 220 -13.43 13.21 4.47
N ASN A 221 -13.97 13.77 5.56
CA ASN A 221 -15.40 13.84 5.81
C ASN A 221 -15.89 15.30 5.87
N ASP A 222 -16.15 15.85 4.70
CA ASP A 222 -16.69 17.21 4.53
C ASP A 222 -18.21 17.20 4.25
N GLY A 223 -18.89 16.11 4.64
CA GLY A 223 -20.33 15.94 4.49
C GLY A 223 -20.76 15.54 3.08
N ASN A 224 -22.02 15.85 2.73
CA ASN A 224 -22.67 15.37 1.49
C ASN A 224 -22.68 16.40 0.36
N GLY A 225 -21.86 17.44 0.47
CA GLY A 225 -21.78 18.49 -0.54
C GLY A 225 -21.07 18.01 -1.81
N PHE A 226 -21.28 18.77 -2.89
CA PHE A 226 -20.59 18.57 -4.16
C PHE A 226 -20.09 19.92 -4.67
N SER A 227 -18.78 20.00 -4.92
CA SER A 227 -18.08 21.16 -5.44
C SER A 227 -17.88 21.05 -6.95
N GLN A 228 -17.77 22.20 -7.62
CA GLN A 228 -17.39 22.23 -9.03
C GLN A 228 -15.90 21.91 -9.13
N THR A 229 -15.53 21.17 -10.17
CA THR A 229 -14.13 20.90 -10.45
C THR A 229 -13.51 22.09 -11.16
N ASP A 230 -12.56 22.74 -10.50
CA ASP A 230 -11.87 23.92 -11.02
C ASP A 230 -10.36 23.90 -10.77
N GLU A 231 -9.85 22.83 -10.14
CA GLU A 231 -8.43 22.67 -9.81
C GLU A 231 -7.68 21.70 -10.73
N GLU A 232 -6.34 21.84 -10.76
CA GLU A 232 -5.48 20.91 -11.47
C GLU A 232 -5.57 19.51 -10.84
N GLY A 233 -5.71 18.47 -11.68
CA GLY A 233 -5.89 17.10 -11.22
C GLY A 233 -7.35 16.67 -11.08
N GLU A 234 -8.29 17.60 -11.12
CA GLU A 234 -9.71 17.31 -11.11
C GLU A 234 -10.27 17.04 -12.54
N PRO A 235 -11.30 16.19 -12.68
CA PRO A 235 -11.98 15.95 -13.95
C PRO A 235 -12.81 17.17 -14.36
N ASP A 236 -12.71 17.59 -15.62
CA ASP A 236 -13.48 18.74 -16.13
C ASP A 236 -14.97 18.39 -16.34
N GLY A 237 -15.83 19.39 -16.16
CA GLY A 237 -17.24 19.34 -16.54
C GLY A 237 -18.14 18.49 -15.64
N ILE A 238 -17.68 18.13 -14.44
CA ILE A 238 -18.46 17.37 -13.46
C ILE A 238 -18.42 18.05 -12.09
N ARG A 239 -19.14 17.51 -11.11
CA ARG A 239 -18.99 17.89 -9.70
C ARG A 239 -18.48 16.72 -8.88
N LEU A 240 -17.52 16.97 -7.99
CA LEU A 240 -16.99 15.97 -7.06
C LEU A 240 -17.63 16.13 -5.70
N GLY A 241 -17.78 15.03 -4.98
CA GLY A 241 -18.18 15.05 -3.58
C GLY A 241 -17.08 15.66 -2.74
N ASP A 242 -17.47 16.50 -1.77
CA ASP A 242 -16.52 17.17 -0.88
C ASP A 242 -15.79 16.14 0.02
N SER A 243 -16.48 15.05 0.37
CA SER A 243 -15.86 13.88 1.03
C SER A 243 -15.16 12.98 0.01
N HIS A 244 -13.91 12.58 0.33
CA HIS A 244 -13.10 11.75 -0.55
C HIS A 244 -12.17 10.82 0.23
N ILE A 245 -11.64 9.81 -0.46
CA ILE A 245 -10.58 8.94 0.04
C ILE A 245 -9.30 9.32 -0.70
N ALA A 246 -8.26 9.74 0.01
CA ALA A 246 -6.92 9.92 -0.55
C ALA A 246 -6.04 8.73 -0.20
N ILE A 247 -5.28 8.25 -1.17
CA ILE A 247 -4.30 7.18 -1.01
C ILE A 247 -2.95 7.73 -1.44
N ASP A 248 -1.96 7.63 -0.58
CA ASP A 248 -0.56 7.96 -0.86
C ASP A 248 0.32 6.79 -0.43
N VAL A 249 1.06 6.22 -1.38
CA VAL A 249 1.97 5.11 -1.12
C VAL A 249 3.35 5.43 -1.68
N LYS A 250 4.36 5.16 -0.85
CA LYS A 250 5.77 5.18 -1.26
C LYS A 250 6.32 3.77 -1.17
N PHE A 251 6.87 3.27 -2.26
CA PHE A 251 7.43 1.91 -2.31
C PHE A 251 8.64 1.86 -3.24
N ARG A 252 9.44 0.81 -3.11
CA ARG A 252 10.61 0.58 -3.98
C ARG A 252 10.65 -0.89 -4.33
N VAL A 253 10.79 -1.21 -5.61
CA VAL A 253 11.01 -2.57 -6.09
C VAL A 253 12.49 -2.72 -6.40
N GLU A 254 13.14 -3.70 -5.78
CA GLU A 254 14.56 -3.98 -6.01
C GLU A 254 14.79 -5.18 -6.94
N ASP A 255 13.81 -6.08 -7.04
CA ASP A 255 13.85 -7.19 -7.97
C ASP A 255 12.44 -7.48 -8.49
N LEU A 256 12.28 -7.42 -9.82
CA LEU A 256 11.10 -7.89 -10.52
C LEU A 256 11.52 -8.78 -11.67
N ASP A 257 11.09 -10.03 -11.55
CA ASP A 257 11.27 -11.08 -12.51
C ASP A 257 9.91 -11.47 -13.09
N VAL A 258 9.81 -11.58 -14.40
CA VAL A 258 8.62 -12.15 -15.06
C VAL A 258 8.99 -12.83 -16.36
N ASP A 259 8.44 -14.03 -16.57
CA ASP A 259 8.53 -14.76 -17.81
C ASP A 259 7.19 -14.64 -18.57
N SER A 260 7.21 -14.29 -19.85
CA SER A 260 6.02 -14.43 -20.70
C SER A 260 5.95 -15.82 -21.30
N THR A 261 4.75 -16.39 -21.37
CA THR A 261 4.49 -17.58 -22.18
C THR A 261 3.35 -17.36 -23.16
N ASN A 262 3.29 -18.25 -24.14
CA ASN A 262 2.20 -18.40 -25.09
C ASN A 262 2.23 -19.86 -25.55
N ASN A 263 1.33 -20.65 -24.98
CA ASN A 263 1.11 -22.06 -25.33
C ASN A 263 -0.05 -22.22 -26.34
N ALA A 264 -0.59 -21.13 -26.88
CA ALA A 264 -1.61 -21.19 -27.92
C ALA A 264 -0.98 -21.80 -29.18
N THR A 265 -1.55 -22.91 -29.64
CA THR A 265 -1.14 -23.57 -30.88
C THR A 265 -1.71 -22.80 -32.06
N ASN A 266 -0.99 -21.79 -32.56
CA ASN A 266 -1.33 -21.19 -33.84
C ASN A 266 -1.01 -22.21 -34.95
N THR A 267 -2.03 -22.69 -35.65
CA THR A 267 -1.90 -23.72 -36.70
C THR A 267 -1.52 -23.14 -38.07
N PHE A 268 -1.46 -21.81 -38.23
CA PHE A 268 -1.28 -21.15 -39.53
C PHE A 268 -0.02 -20.29 -39.67
N ILE A 269 0.60 -19.88 -38.57
CA ILE A 269 1.81 -19.04 -38.58
C ILE A 269 2.92 -19.75 -37.81
N ASP A 270 4.11 -19.81 -38.41
CA ASP A 270 5.31 -20.39 -37.78
C ASP A 270 5.57 -19.71 -36.42
N ARG A 271 5.88 -20.51 -35.41
CA ARG A 271 6.05 -20.07 -34.02
C ARG A 271 7.15 -19.01 -33.86
N ASN A 272 8.09 -18.98 -34.81
CA ASN A 272 9.14 -17.97 -34.90
C ASN A 272 8.63 -16.54 -35.20
N VAL A 273 7.35 -16.38 -35.59
CA VAL A 273 6.72 -15.10 -35.95
C VAL A 273 5.53 -14.78 -35.03
N THR A 274 5.11 -15.71 -34.18
CA THR A 274 4.02 -15.51 -33.22
C THR A 274 4.55 -15.02 -31.87
N ASN A 275 4.70 -13.70 -31.77
CA ASN A 275 5.01 -12.91 -30.57
C ASN A 275 6.33 -13.28 -29.84
N PRO A 276 7.33 -12.39 -29.78
CA PRO A 276 8.55 -12.70 -29.05
C PRO A 276 8.24 -12.77 -27.54
N TYR A 277 8.45 -13.95 -26.95
CA TYR A 277 8.36 -14.17 -25.50
C TYR A 277 9.19 -13.12 -24.76
N LEU A 278 8.56 -12.20 -24.03
CA LEU A 278 9.25 -11.20 -23.24
C LEU A 278 9.59 -11.77 -21.87
N THR A 279 10.87 -11.78 -21.53
CA THR A 279 11.33 -12.03 -20.17
C THR A 279 12.01 -10.76 -19.65
N LEU A 280 11.65 -10.35 -18.44
CA LEU A 280 12.30 -9.27 -17.71
C LEU A 280 12.98 -9.89 -16.49
N ARG A 281 14.23 -9.48 -16.23
CA ARG A 281 14.95 -9.85 -15.01
C ARG A 281 15.52 -8.65 -14.29
N ASP A 282 15.53 -8.74 -12.96
CA ASP A 282 16.10 -7.76 -12.05
C ASP A 282 15.55 -6.33 -12.31
N MET A 283 14.27 -6.21 -12.68
CA MET A 283 13.67 -4.90 -12.93
C MET A 283 13.48 -4.14 -11.61
N ARG A 284 13.93 -2.89 -11.56
CA ARG A 284 13.75 -2.02 -10.39
C ARG A 284 12.75 -0.90 -10.68
N ILE A 285 11.99 -0.53 -9.66
CA ILE A 285 11.09 0.62 -9.65
C ILE A 285 11.42 1.45 -8.42
N HIS A 286 11.95 2.64 -8.62
CA HIS A 286 12.45 3.50 -7.54
C HIS A 286 12.29 4.98 -7.93
N ASN A 287 12.85 5.93 -7.18
CA ASN A 287 12.94 7.34 -7.59
C ASN A 287 14.25 7.93 -7.09
N GLU A 288 15.37 7.44 -7.64
CA GLU A 288 16.73 7.69 -7.12
C GLU A 288 17.57 8.55 -8.08
N ARG A 289 17.07 8.77 -9.31
CA ARG A 289 17.75 9.54 -10.35
C ARG A 289 16.80 10.58 -10.92
N GLY A 290 17.34 11.53 -11.67
CA GLY A 290 16.55 12.59 -12.28
C GLY A 290 16.45 13.84 -11.40
N ALA A 291 15.44 14.66 -11.66
CA ALA A 291 15.24 15.96 -11.04
C ALA A 291 14.15 15.97 -9.95
N ASP A 292 13.39 14.89 -9.81
CA ASP A 292 12.22 14.77 -8.92
C ASP A 292 12.43 13.80 -7.74
N THR A 293 13.67 13.60 -7.32
CA THR A 293 14.05 12.67 -6.23
C THR A 293 13.80 13.23 -4.83
N LEU A 294 13.77 14.56 -4.67
CA LEU A 294 13.69 15.22 -3.37
C LEU A 294 12.38 14.88 -2.63
N GLY A 295 12.50 14.49 -1.37
CA GLY A 295 11.39 14.12 -0.50
C GLY A 295 10.81 12.74 -0.77
N SER A 296 11.41 11.98 -1.71
CA SER A 296 11.00 10.61 -2.04
C SER A 296 11.81 9.57 -1.30
N PHE A 297 12.99 9.90 -0.74
CA PHE A 297 13.90 8.93 -0.09
C PHE A 297 14.30 7.76 -1.01
N GLY A 298 14.27 7.97 -2.33
CA GLY A 298 14.51 6.91 -3.32
C GLY A 298 13.29 6.03 -3.64
N PHE A 299 12.15 6.25 -2.99
CA PHE A 299 10.92 5.49 -3.25
C PHE A 299 10.14 6.03 -4.45
N ALA A 300 9.61 5.12 -5.25
CA ALA A 300 8.52 5.42 -6.17
C ALA A 300 7.27 5.87 -5.40
N SER A 301 6.44 6.69 -6.04
CA SER A 301 5.24 7.25 -5.44
C SER A 301 4.01 7.05 -6.29
N VAL A 302 2.89 6.77 -5.63
CA VAL A 302 1.55 6.80 -6.22
C VAL A 302 0.63 7.53 -5.25
N GLU A 303 0.04 8.62 -5.71
CA GLU A 303 -0.95 9.43 -5.01
C GLU A 303 -2.21 9.48 -5.85
N GLN A 304 -3.39 9.34 -5.22
CA GLN A 304 -4.67 9.48 -5.88
C GLN A 304 -5.78 9.81 -4.87
N LYS A 305 -6.86 10.38 -5.38
CA LYS A 305 -8.10 10.62 -4.64
C LYS A 305 -9.26 9.89 -5.29
N ILE A 306 -10.21 9.46 -4.48
CA ILE A 306 -11.44 8.78 -4.90
C ILE A 306 -12.62 9.53 -4.29
N ALA A 307 -13.50 10.07 -5.11
CA ALA A 307 -14.71 10.75 -4.66
C ALA A 307 -15.93 10.31 -5.46
N ALA A 308 -17.11 10.54 -4.87
CA ALA A 308 -18.35 10.50 -5.63
C ALA A 308 -18.31 11.58 -6.72
N ALA A 309 -18.89 11.30 -7.87
CA ALA A 309 -19.00 12.22 -8.98
C ALA A 309 -20.46 12.34 -9.43
N THR A 310 -20.89 13.54 -9.79
CA THR A 310 -22.23 13.81 -10.32
C THR A 310 -22.16 14.79 -11.48
N ASP A 311 -23.30 15.00 -12.15
CA ASP A 311 -23.42 15.80 -13.38
C ASP A 311 -22.60 15.26 -14.57
N ILE A 312 -22.33 13.95 -14.60
CA ILE A 312 -21.59 13.32 -15.70
C ILE A 312 -22.54 13.17 -16.89
N ILE A 313 -22.16 13.63 -18.08
CA ILE A 313 -23.00 13.51 -19.29
C ILE A 313 -22.87 12.08 -19.86
N PRO A 314 -23.92 11.23 -19.81
CA PRO A 314 -23.80 9.83 -20.21
C PRO A 314 -23.75 9.63 -21.74
N ALA A 315 -24.41 10.50 -22.53
CA ALA A 315 -24.40 10.42 -24.00
C ALA A 315 -24.77 11.74 -24.70
N TYR A 316 -24.09 12.03 -25.82
CA TYR A 316 -24.38 13.16 -26.70
C TYR A 316 -25.83 13.17 -27.26
N SER A 317 -26.53 12.04 -27.30
CA SER A 317 -27.93 11.96 -27.74
C SER A 317 -28.90 12.69 -26.81
N GLU A 318 -28.56 12.82 -25.52
CA GLU A 318 -29.41 13.50 -24.53
C GLU A 318 -29.22 15.02 -24.56
N LEU A 319 -28.06 15.51 -25.00
CA LEU A 319 -27.85 16.93 -25.36
C LEU A 319 -28.78 17.42 -26.49
N GLY A 320 -29.29 16.50 -27.33
CA GLY A 320 -30.31 16.81 -28.33
C GLY A 320 -31.63 17.31 -27.74
N ALA A 321 -31.95 16.95 -26.49
CA ALA A 321 -33.12 17.44 -25.77
C ALA A 321 -32.96 18.90 -25.31
N ILE A 322 -31.73 19.31 -24.94
CA ILE A 322 -31.39 20.71 -24.58
C ILE A 322 -31.52 21.61 -25.80
N ALA A 323 -31.00 21.17 -26.96
CA ALA A 323 -31.15 21.88 -28.24
C ALA A 323 -32.62 21.98 -28.71
N GLY A 324 -33.50 21.08 -28.23
CA GLY A 324 -34.93 21.02 -28.53
C GLY A 324 -35.84 21.82 -27.59
N GLY A 325 -35.30 22.53 -26.59
CA GLY A 325 -36.07 23.31 -25.62
C GLY A 325 -36.49 22.55 -24.36
N GLY A 326 -35.80 21.46 -24.02
CA GLY A 326 -35.88 20.80 -22.70
C GLY A 326 -35.20 21.62 -21.59
N PRO A 327 -35.21 21.13 -20.34
CA PRO A 327 -34.51 21.77 -19.23
C PRO A 327 -33.05 22.09 -19.60
N ALA A 328 -32.57 23.26 -19.19
CA ALA A 328 -31.28 23.80 -19.62
C ALA A 328 -30.10 23.41 -18.71
N ASP A 329 -30.38 22.76 -17.57
CA ASP A 329 -29.38 22.44 -16.56
C ASP A 329 -28.89 20.99 -16.69
N ILE A 330 -27.57 20.82 -16.63
CA ILE A 330 -26.90 19.51 -16.69
C ILE A 330 -27.36 18.55 -15.58
N LYS A 331 -27.83 19.10 -14.45
CA LYS A 331 -28.38 18.36 -13.30
C LYS A 331 -29.62 17.51 -13.62
N ASP A 332 -30.32 17.84 -14.71
CA ASP A 332 -31.52 17.11 -15.14
C ASP A 332 -31.19 15.91 -16.04
N TYR A 333 -29.94 15.78 -16.51
CA TYR A 333 -29.46 14.73 -17.42
C TYR A 333 -28.22 13.99 -16.91
N GLY A 334 -27.49 14.60 -15.97
CA GLY A 334 -26.27 14.04 -15.43
C GLY A 334 -26.53 12.73 -14.70
N VAL A 335 -25.62 11.78 -14.88
CA VAL A 335 -25.58 10.56 -14.11
C VAL A 335 -24.54 10.67 -13.00
N ASP A 336 -24.77 9.91 -11.93
CA ASP A 336 -23.82 9.75 -10.85
C ASP A 336 -22.76 8.70 -11.20
N GLY A 337 -21.62 8.81 -10.55
CA GLY A 337 -20.48 7.95 -10.75
C GLY A 337 -19.45 8.04 -9.63
N VAL A 338 -18.28 7.48 -9.91
CA VAL A 338 -17.10 7.58 -9.05
C VAL A 338 -15.97 8.14 -9.90
N SER A 339 -15.23 9.09 -9.33
CA SER A 339 -14.01 9.60 -9.95
C SER A 339 -12.80 9.21 -9.14
N ILE A 340 -11.78 8.69 -9.83
CA ILE A 340 -10.42 8.58 -9.36
C ILE A 340 -9.66 9.75 -9.97
N TYR A 341 -9.19 10.69 -9.17
CA TYR A 341 -8.64 11.95 -9.64
C TYR A 341 -7.38 12.31 -8.87
N ASP A 342 -6.69 13.37 -9.32
CA ASP A 342 -5.40 13.77 -8.77
C ASP A 342 -4.41 12.59 -8.75
N ILE A 343 -4.42 11.80 -9.82
CA ILE A 343 -3.54 10.64 -9.97
C ILE A 343 -2.15 11.18 -10.32
N ASN A 344 -1.24 11.01 -9.37
CA ASN A 344 0.15 11.38 -9.49
C ASN A 344 1.04 10.15 -9.26
N VAL A 345 1.83 9.79 -10.26
CA VAL A 345 2.79 8.69 -10.19
C VAL A 345 4.16 9.27 -10.51
N ARG A 346 5.15 8.99 -9.66
CA ARG A 346 6.56 9.32 -9.95
C ARG A 346 7.42 8.12 -9.65
N TRP A 347 8.16 7.65 -10.66
CA TRP A 347 9.13 6.59 -10.51
C TRP A 347 10.15 6.62 -11.66
N ASP A 348 11.22 5.87 -11.48
CA ASP A 348 12.20 5.47 -12.46
C ASP A 348 12.05 3.97 -12.69
N TRP A 349 12.30 3.50 -13.92
CA TRP A 349 12.39 2.08 -14.23
C TRP A 349 13.80 1.72 -14.68
N ASP A 350 14.38 0.72 -14.02
CA ASP A 350 15.60 0.06 -14.45
C ASP A 350 15.25 -1.32 -15.01
N LEU A 351 15.54 -1.56 -16.28
CA LEU A 351 15.38 -2.86 -16.91
C LEU A 351 16.76 -3.34 -17.39
N PRO A 352 17.60 -3.88 -16.50
CA PRO A 352 18.96 -4.30 -16.84
C PRO A 352 18.98 -5.52 -17.76
N HIS A 353 17.92 -6.34 -17.74
CA HIS A 353 17.82 -7.53 -18.55
C HIS A 353 16.45 -7.63 -19.23
N ILE A 354 16.42 -7.33 -20.53
CA ILE A 354 15.27 -7.60 -21.39
C ILE A 354 15.63 -8.74 -22.35
N GLN A 355 14.82 -9.78 -22.41
CA GLN A 355 15.04 -10.91 -23.31
C GLN A 355 13.82 -11.14 -24.21
N PHE A 356 14.09 -11.53 -25.46
CA PHE A 356 13.09 -12.06 -26.38
C PHE A 356 13.39 -13.51 -26.75
N GLY A 357 12.38 -14.37 -26.67
CA GLY A 357 12.51 -15.79 -27.00
C GLY A 357 13.20 -16.60 -25.91
N ASP A 358 13.70 -17.78 -26.27
CA ASP A 358 14.27 -18.79 -25.36
C ASP A 358 15.81 -18.83 -25.38
N THR A 359 16.44 -17.73 -25.81
CA THR A 359 17.90 -17.68 -26.03
C THR A 359 18.72 -17.40 -24.76
N GLU A 360 18.06 -17.11 -23.63
CA GLU A 360 18.69 -16.67 -22.37
C GLU A 360 19.63 -15.47 -22.54
N THR A 361 19.49 -14.77 -23.67
CA THR A 361 20.37 -13.67 -24.07
C THR A 361 19.58 -12.39 -24.01
N SER A 362 20.03 -11.48 -23.13
CA SER A 362 19.49 -10.14 -23.07
C SER A 362 19.77 -9.38 -24.37
N ILE A 363 18.81 -8.57 -24.79
CA ILE A 363 18.96 -7.60 -25.90
C ILE A 363 19.60 -6.28 -25.44
N GLY A 364 19.90 -6.16 -24.15
CA GLY A 364 20.45 -4.97 -23.53
C GLY A 364 19.62 -4.48 -22.34
N GLU A 365 19.97 -3.28 -21.91
CA GLU A 365 19.40 -2.57 -20.77
C GLU A 365 18.60 -1.34 -21.23
N VAL A 366 17.50 -1.03 -20.52
CA VAL A 366 16.68 0.16 -20.75
C VAL A 366 16.43 0.85 -19.43
N TYR A 367 16.59 2.17 -19.42
CA TYR A 367 16.40 3.00 -18.23
C TYR A 367 15.44 4.13 -18.56
N PHE A 368 14.39 4.26 -17.74
CA PHE A 368 13.51 5.43 -17.74
C PHE A 368 13.79 6.22 -16.47
N THR A 369 14.19 7.47 -16.62
CA THR A 369 14.26 8.42 -15.50
C THR A 369 13.14 9.45 -15.62
N ASP A 370 12.69 9.96 -14.48
CA ASP A 370 11.68 11.01 -14.40
C ASP A 370 10.35 10.60 -15.08
N PHE A 371 9.92 9.33 -14.91
CA PHE A 371 8.61 8.92 -15.38
C PHE A 371 7.55 9.50 -14.43
N VAL A 372 6.78 10.45 -14.95
CA VAL A 372 5.77 11.19 -14.21
C VAL A 372 4.42 11.09 -14.90
N ILE A 373 3.41 10.67 -14.15
CA ILE A 373 2.00 10.91 -14.44
C ILE A 373 1.56 11.98 -13.44
N HIS A 374 0.96 13.06 -13.93
CA HIS A 374 0.54 14.18 -13.08
C HIS A 374 -0.87 14.63 -13.44
N GLY A 375 -1.67 14.96 -12.42
CA GLY A 375 -2.99 15.56 -12.59
C GLY A 375 -3.94 14.74 -13.48
N THR A 376 -3.78 13.41 -13.50
CA THR A 376 -4.62 12.54 -14.32
C THR A 376 -5.89 12.15 -13.56
N ASN A 377 -7.00 11.98 -14.28
CA ASN A 377 -8.27 11.56 -13.69
C ASN A 377 -8.98 10.52 -14.57
N LEU A 378 -9.81 9.71 -13.91
CA LEU A 378 -10.65 8.67 -14.47
C LEU A 378 -12.02 8.74 -13.79
N THR A 379 -13.03 9.16 -14.53
CA THR A 379 -14.41 9.17 -14.05
C THR A 379 -15.18 8.01 -14.67
N ILE A 380 -15.85 7.23 -13.82
CA ILE A 380 -16.63 6.07 -14.19
C ILE A 380 -18.09 6.34 -13.82
N SER A 381 -18.97 6.30 -14.81
CA SER A 381 -20.41 6.47 -14.63
C SER A 381 -21.20 5.26 -15.12
N ALA A 382 -22.44 5.14 -14.64
CA ALA A 382 -23.41 4.22 -15.25
C ALA A 382 -23.77 4.69 -16.67
N HIS A 383 -24.19 3.74 -17.51
CA HIS A 383 -24.69 3.99 -18.87
C HIS A 383 -26.19 3.73 -18.98
#